data_AF-A0A7S1TCF5-F1
#
_entry.id   AF-A0A7S1TCF5-F1
#
_cell.length_a   1.000
_cell.length_b   1.000
_cell.length_c   1.000
_cell.angle_alpha   90.00
_cell.angle_beta   90.00
_cell.angle_gamma   90.00
#
_symmetry.space_group_name_H-M   'P 1'
#
loop_
_entity.id
_entity.type
_entity.pdbx_description
1 polymer ?
#
loop_
_entity_poly.entity_id
_entity_poly.type
_entity_poly.pdbx_seq_one_letter_code
_entity_poly.pdbx_strand_id
1 'polypeptide(L)'
;MKCGIHCLVWVLVGIGVFGLESDLLNTDVGSLGDAELIGLEEQLKAEVEKTSGLVTGVQKELDEIREESTRLEGELGGFSSKQDAQAKAKDEREKALAMAQREVEAKRDTMEKMKLHISELRSELTALSTKLTQLAEEKNEMERRYNEPSLTDVLEPRVPSWGSVPQAVYMKTIKKILPAIASFSQSARSYRDQVSRTSRFLAFLATLVIYGFVLGWLYLSIKLFNSLKGHLSISLVLFISDSFCAGFWIIILCCYLLVRSDPLYVIQERTPALFYVMQLLAISSYVCYVLLRVFVVSISMTPGSLGELISVIIVGHHYYVRVWQPAMTDSYFSATFFYYVCYAWLFSAFAYNRSQDVPLKSLILRVSASWSDLTRHVRSRL
;
A
#
# COMPACT_ATOMS: atom_id res chain seq x y z
N MET A 1 -15.46 -22.56 -73.13
CA MET A 1 -16.04 -23.05 -74.41
C MET A 1 -17.35 -22.29 -74.59
N LYS A 2 -17.44 -21.05 -75.09
CA LYS A 2 -16.81 -20.31 -76.20
C LYS A 2 -17.09 -20.89 -77.60
N CYS A 3 -17.59 -19.97 -78.45
CA CYS A 3 -17.84 -20.00 -79.90
C CYS A 3 -19.16 -20.68 -80.32
N GLY A 4 -20.09 -20.01 -81.00
CA GLY A 4 -20.02 -18.71 -81.65
C GLY A 4 -20.99 -18.73 -82.84
N ILE A 5 -22.21 -18.26 -82.60
CA ILE A 5 -23.18 -17.89 -83.64
C ILE A 5 -22.77 -16.50 -84.10
N HIS A 6 -22.27 -16.35 -85.32
CA HIS A 6 -22.37 -15.13 -86.14
C HIS A 6 -21.79 -15.38 -87.53
N CYS A 7 -22.69 -15.48 -88.52
CA CYS A 7 -22.49 -15.06 -89.91
C CYS A 7 -23.91 -15.00 -90.52
N LEU A 8 -24.68 -13.93 -90.27
CA LEU A 8 -24.80 -12.78 -91.20
C LEU A 8 -24.84 -13.27 -92.65
N VAL A 9 -26.03 -13.63 -93.14
CA VAL A 9 -26.92 -12.73 -93.90
C VAL A 9 -26.18 -12.11 -95.09
N TRP A 10 -26.30 -12.79 -96.23
CA TRP A 10 -26.15 -12.21 -97.55
C TRP A 10 -27.50 -12.34 -98.28
N VAL A 11 -28.21 -11.20 -98.33
CA VAL A 11 -28.84 -10.61 -99.52
C VAL A 11 -29.62 -11.56 -100.45
N LEU A 12 -30.94 -11.57 -100.27
CA LEU A 12 -31.94 -11.70 -101.33
C LEU A 12 -31.96 -10.40 -102.15
N VAL A 13 -31.74 -10.47 -103.48
CA VAL A 13 -32.47 -9.76 -104.56
C VAL A 13 -31.85 -10.19 -105.90
N GLY A 14 -32.68 -10.71 -106.81
CA GLY A 14 -32.33 -11.09 -108.18
C GLY A 14 -33.16 -12.30 -108.62
N ILE A 15 -34.48 -12.16 -108.77
CA ILE A 15 -35.15 -11.92 -110.07
C ILE A 15 -34.64 -12.95 -111.11
N GLY A 16 -35.30 -14.10 -111.16
CA GLY A 16 -36.07 -14.49 -112.36
C GLY A 16 -35.29 -15.59 -113.10
N VAL A 17 -35.86 -16.57 -113.79
CA VAL A 17 -37.15 -16.71 -114.47
C VAL A 17 -37.09 -18.16 -115.03
N PHE A 18 -38.15 -18.95 -114.85
CA PHE A 18 -38.57 -20.11 -115.66
C PHE A 18 -37.64 -21.37 -115.72
N GLY A 19 -38.12 -22.61 -115.76
CA GLY A 19 -39.47 -23.15 -115.83
C GLY A 19 -39.41 -24.69 -115.81
N LEU A 20 -40.20 -25.28 -114.92
CA LEU A 20 -40.85 -26.60 -115.01
C LEU A 20 -42.35 -26.20 -114.94
N GLU A 21 -43.28 -26.67 -115.76
CA GLU A 21 -43.52 -28.04 -116.17
C GLU A 21 -44.51 -28.00 -117.34
N SER A 22 -44.28 -28.89 -118.30
CA SER A 22 -45.23 -29.51 -119.23
C SER A 22 -46.69 -29.51 -118.73
N ASP A 23 -47.67 -29.06 -119.54
CA ASP A 23 -48.27 -29.88 -120.60
C ASP A 23 -49.49 -29.21 -121.26
N LEU A 24 -49.59 -29.47 -122.57
CA LEU A 24 -50.81 -29.76 -123.35
C LEU A 24 -51.80 -28.65 -123.80
N LEU A 25 -52.03 -28.72 -125.13
CA LEU A 25 -53.19 -28.33 -125.96
C LEU A 25 -53.28 -26.83 -126.31
N ASN A 26 -52.81 -26.39 -127.49
CA ASN A 26 -53.29 -26.69 -128.84
C ASN A 26 -54.80 -26.44 -129.01
N THR A 27 -55.21 -25.21 -129.29
CA THR A 27 -56.23 -24.93 -130.33
C THR A 27 -56.11 -23.47 -130.77
N ASP A 28 -55.58 -23.27 -131.96
CA ASP A 28 -55.75 -22.05 -132.75
C ASP A 28 -57.19 -22.07 -133.29
N VAL A 29 -58.01 -21.12 -132.87
CA VAL A 29 -59.36 -20.90 -133.41
C VAL A 29 -59.41 -19.48 -133.93
N GLY A 30 -58.93 -19.32 -135.17
CA GLY A 30 -59.29 -18.20 -136.00
C GLY A 30 -60.79 -18.23 -136.31
N SER A 31 -61.42 -17.08 -136.10
CA SER A 31 -62.79 -16.68 -136.47
C SER A 31 -63.93 -17.09 -135.53
N LEU A 32 -64.39 -16.11 -134.73
CA LEU A 32 -65.75 -15.82 -134.20
C LEU A 32 -65.52 -15.00 -132.90
N GLY A 33 -65.71 -13.68 -132.83
CA GLY A 33 -66.98 -12.93 -132.78
C GLY A 33 -66.93 -11.95 -131.58
N ASP A 34 -67.07 -10.64 -131.84
CA ASP A 34 -66.81 -9.47 -130.95
C ASP A 34 -67.65 -9.32 -129.65
N ALA A 35 -68.10 -10.40 -129.02
CA ALA A 35 -69.01 -10.35 -127.85
C ALA A 35 -68.42 -10.87 -126.53
N GLU A 36 -67.25 -11.52 -126.53
CA GLU A 36 -66.62 -12.09 -125.31
C GLU A 36 -65.44 -11.25 -124.77
N LEU A 37 -65.03 -10.20 -125.49
CA LEU A 37 -63.88 -9.35 -125.12
C LEU A 37 -64.14 -8.38 -123.96
N ILE A 38 -65.40 -8.11 -123.60
CA ILE A 38 -65.77 -7.14 -122.55
C ILE A 38 -65.81 -7.80 -121.15
N GLY A 39 -66.04 -9.12 -121.05
CA GLY A 39 -66.09 -9.82 -119.76
C GLY A 39 -64.72 -10.10 -119.13
N LEU A 40 -63.68 -10.24 -119.95
CA LEU A 40 -62.32 -10.55 -119.50
C LEU A 40 -61.56 -9.31 -119.00
N GLU A 41 -61.91 -8.12 -119.47
CA GLU A 41 -61.27 -6.86 -119.03
C GLU A 41 -61.68 -6.47 -117.59
N GLU A 42 -62.88 -6.86 -117.16
CA GLU A 42 -63.40 -6.54 -115.82
C GLU A 42 -62.85 -7.49 -114.74
N GLN A 43 -62.61 -8.76 -115.06
CA GLN A 43 -61.97 -9.72 -114.14
C GLN A 43 -60.49 -9.39 -113.88
N LEU A 44 -59.76 -8.88 -114.88
CA LEU A 44 -58.33 -8.58 -114.72
C LEU A 44 -58.07 -7.35 -113.85
N LYS A 45 -58.99 -6.36 -113.85
CA LYS A 45 -58.88 -5.16 -112.99
C LYS A 45 -59.10 -5.47 -111.51
N ALA A 46 -60.03 -6.36 -111.18
CA ALA A 46 -60.31 -6.75 -109.80
C ALA A 46 -59.15 -7.52 -109.14
N GLU A 47 -58.43 -8.33 -109.90
CA GLU A 47 -57.29 -9.11 -109.38
C GLU A 47 -56.06 -8.23 -109.08
N VAL A 48 -55.84 -7.16 -109.87
CA VAL A 48 -54.74 -6.20 -109.70
C VAL A 48 -54.94 -5.30 -108.46
N GLU A 49 -56.17 -4.90 -108.18
CA GLU A 49 -56.48 -4.08 -106.99
C GLU A 49 -56.30 -4.89 -105.69
N LYS A 50 -56.62 -6.19 -105.74
CA LYS A 50 -56.44 -7.13 -104.61
C LYS A 50 -54.96 -7.42 -104.32
N THR A 51 -54.12 -7.53 -105.35
CA THR A 51 -52.67 -7.74 -105.17
C THR A 51 -51.96 -6.48 -104.68
N SER A 52 -52.38 -5.29 -105.12
CA SER A 52 -51.86 -4.02 -104.59
C SER A 52 -52.17 -3.84 -103.10
N GLY A 53 -53.38 -4.21 -102.65
CA GLY A 53 -53.73 -4.18 -101.23
C GLY A 53 -52.84 -5.08 -100.36
N LEU A 54 -52.53 -6.29 -100.85
CA LEU A 54 -51.64 -7.23 -100.15
C LEU A 54 -50.19 -6.70 -100.02
N VAL A 55 -49.66 -6.04 -101.05
CA VAL A 55 -48.31 -5.46 -100.99
C VAL A 55 -48.21 -4.34 -99.95
N THR A 56 -49.23 -3.48 -99.85
CA THR A 56 -49.26 -2.42 -98.82
C THR A 56 -49.43 -2.97 -97.39
N GLY A 57 -50.15 -4.08 -97.22
CA GLY A 57 -50.27 -4.77 -95.93
C GLY A 57 -48.94 -5.37 -95.48
N VAL A 58 -48.23 -6.04 -96.39
CA VAL A 58 -46.91 -6.64 -96.10
C VAL A 58 -45.85 -5.58 -95.81
N GLN A 59 -45.87 -4.42 -96.50
CA GLN A 59 -44.97 -3.32 -96.18
C GLN A 59 -45.20 -2.78 -94.77
N LYS A 60 -46.45 -2.66 -94.35
CA LYS A 60 -46.79 -2.18 -93.00
C LYS A 60 -46.34 -3.17 -91.91
N GLU A 61 -46.54 -4.47 -92.11
CA GLU A 61 -46.03 -5.49 -91.19
C GLU A 61 -44.50 -5.51 -91.11
N LEU A 62 -43.81 -5.23 -92.23
CA LEU A 62 -42.35 -5.19 -92.25
C LEU A 62 -41.77 -4.00 -91.47
N ASP A 63 -42.44 -2.84 -91.54
CA ASP A 63 -42.06 -1.66 -90.75
C ASP A 63 -42.36 -1.87 -89.25
N GLU A 64 -43.48 -2.50 -88.90
CA GLU A 64 -43.82 -2.85 -87.50
C GLU A 64 -42.82 -3.85 -86.90
N ILE A 65 -42.43 -4.89 -87.66
CA ILE A 65 -41.41 -5.87 -87.22
C ILE A 65 -40.03 -5.20 -87.06
N ARG A 66 -39.70 -4.24 -87.93
CA ARG A 66 -38.43 -3.52 -87.86
C ARG A 66 -38.36 -2.63 -86.62
N GLU A 67 -39.44 -1.92 -86.30
CA GLU A 67 -39.52 -1.16 -85.06
C GLU A 67 -39.41 -2.07 -83.83
N GLU A 68 -40.09 -3.21 -83.83
CA GLU A 68 -40.02 -4.17 -82.72
C GLU A 68 -38.62 -4.78 -82.57
N SER A 69 -37.92 -5.08 -83.67
CA SER A 69 -36.53 -5.55 -83.62
C SER A 69 -35.59 -4.49 -83.04
N THR A 70 -35.74 -3.21 -83.41
CA THR A 70 -34.91 -2.13 -82.85
C THR A 70 -35.22 -1.87 -81.37
N ARG A 71 -36.49 -2.01 -80.96
CA ARG A 71 -36.89 -1.92 -79.55
C ARG A 71 -36.28 -3.04 -78.73
N LEU A 72 -36.36 -4.28 -79.21
CA LEU A 72 -35.80 -5.46 -78.54
C LEU A 72 -34.26 -5.41 -78.46
N GLU A 73 -33.57 -4.92 -79.50
CA GLU A 73 -32.13 -4.69 -79.43
C GLU A 73 -31.75 -3.61 -78.41
N GLY A 74 -32.54 -2.55 -78.29
CA GLY A 74 -32.38 -1.52 -77.25
C GLY A 74 -32.58 -2.07 -75.84
N GLU A 75 -33.59 -2.90 -75.63
CA GLU A 75 -33.84 -3.57 -74.36
C GLU A 75 -32.72 -4.56 -74.01
N LEU A 76 -32.25 -5.36 -74.98
CA LEU A 76 -31.16 -6.31 -74.82
C LEU A 76 -29.84 -5.60 -74.47
N GLY A 77 -29.53 -4.48 -75.12
CA GLY A 77 -28.39 -3.63 -74.78
C GLY A 77 -28.48 -3.05 -73.37
N GLY A 78 -29.69 -2.64 -72.96
CA GLY A 78 -29.98 -2.20 -71.59
C GLY A 78 -29.81 -3.31 -70.56
N PHE A 79 -30.21 -4.54 -70.86
CA PHE A 79 -30.02 -5.70 -69.98
C PHE A 79 -28.55 -6.09 -69.85
N SER A 80 -27.79 -6.13 -70.94
CA SER A 80 -26.35 -6.41 -70.91
C SER A 80 -25.60 -5.37 -70.08
N SER A 81 -25.88 -4.09 -70.30
CA SER A 81 -25.24 -3.01 -69.53
C SER A 81 -25.58 -3.06 -68.04
N LYS A 82 -26.83 -3.41 -67.67
CA LYS A 82 -27.23 -3.61 -66.27
C LYS A 82 -26.53 -4.81 -65.64
N GLN A 83 -26.39 -5.90 -66.39
CA GLN A 83 -25.71 -7.11 -65.92
C GLN A 83 -24.21 -6.86 -65.68
N ASP A 84 -23.56 -6.11 -66.58
CA ASP A 84 -22.15 -5.71 -66.43
C ASP A 84 -21.95 -4.74 -65.26
N ALA A 85 -22.87 -3.79 -65.06
CA ALA A 85 -22.86 -2.90 -63.91
C ALA A 85 -23.06 -3.67 -62.58
N GLN A 86 -23.94 -4.67 -62.58
CA GLN A 86 -24.17 -5.52 -61.41
C GLN A 86 -22.96 -6.42 -61.11
N ALA A 87 -22.28 -6.94 -62.14
CA ALA A 87 -21.05 -7.72 -61.98
C ALA A 87 -19.92 -6.87 -61.39
N LYS A 88 -19.71 -5.65 -61.91
CA LYS A 88 -18.72 -4.71 -61.36
C LYS A 88 -19.01 -4.33 -59.91
N ALA A 89 -20.28 -4.05 -59.57
CA ALA A 89 -20.68 -3.74 -58.21
C ALA A 89 -20.48 -4.92 -57.24
N LYS A 90 -20.66 -6.16 -57.71
CA LYS A 90 -20.34 -7.37 -56.92
C LYS A 90 -18.83 -7.51 -56.71
N ASP A 91 -18.02 -7.35 -57.76
CA ASP A 91 -16.56 -7.42 -57.65
C ASP A 91 -15.99 -6.36 -56.70
N GLU A 92 -16.50 -5.12 -56.76
CA GLU A 92 -16.11 -4.05 -55.84
C GLU A 92 -16.50 -4.37 -54.40
N ARG A 93 -17.69 -4.93 -54.18
CA ARG A 93 -18.15 -5.36 -52.86
C ARG A 93 -17.32 -6.53 -52.33
N GLU A 94 -16.95 -7.49 -53.17
CA GLU A 94 -16.08 -8.60 -52.79
C GLU A 94 -14.67 -8.12 -52.43
N LYS A 95 -14.10 -7.18 -53.19
CA LYS A 95 -12.82 -6.54 -52.86
C LYS A 95 -12.89 -5.76 -51.55
N ALA A 96 -13.96 -5.00 -51.33
CA ALA A 96 -14.17 -4.27 -50.07
C ALA A 96 -14.31 -5.22 -48.88
N LEU A 97 -15.06 -6.32 -49.03
CA LEU A 97 -15.18 -7.36 -48.01
C LEU A 97 -13.85 -8.05 -47.71
N ALA A 98 -13.06 -8.36 -48.74
CA ALA A 98 -11.74 -8.96 -48.57
C ALA A 98 -10.77 -8.00 -47.83
N MET A 99 -10.82 -6.70 -48.11
CA MET A 99 -10.02 -5.71 -47.37
C MET A 99 -10.49 -5.57 -45.92
N ALA A 100 -11.80 -5.52 -45.68
CA ALA A 100 -12.35 -5.46 -44.33
C ALA A 100 -12.01 -6.72 -43.52
N GLN A 101 -12.05 -7.91 -44.13
CA GLN A 101 -11.63 -9.16 -43.49
C GLN A 101 -10.16 -9.13 -43.08
N ARG A 102 -9.27 -8.66 -43.97
CA ARG A 102 -7.85 -8.49 -43.65
C ARG A 102 -7.61 -7.50 -42.50
N GLU A 103 -8.37 -6.40 -42.46
CA GLU A 103 -8.25 -5.42 -41.37
C GLU A 103 -8.74 -6.02 -40.03
N VAL A 104 -9.82 -6.80 -40.06
CA VAL A 104 -10.32 -7.51 -38.87
C VAL A 104 -9.32 -8.56 -38.38
N GLU A 105 -8.70 -9.31 -39.28
CA GLU A 105 -7.64 -10.28 -38.95
C GLU A 105 -6.41 -9.57 -38.35
N ALA A 106 -5.94 -8.48 -38.96
CA ALA A 106 -4.85 -7.69 -38.41
C ALA A 106 -5.18 -7.13 -37.02
N LYS A 107 -6.40 -6.62 -36.82
CA LYS A 107 -6.88 -6.16 -35.50
C LYS A 107 -6.95 -7.31 -34.50
N ARG A 108 -7.39 -8.51 -34.92
CA ARG A 108 -7.41 -9.70 -34.08
C ARG A 108 -6.00 -10.09 -33.61
N ASP A 109 -5.03 -10.06 -34.50
CA ASP A 109 -3.63 -10.33 -34.17
C ASP A 109 -3.06 -9.30 -33.19
N THR A 110 -3.39 -8.01 -33.38
CA THR A 110 -2.98 -6.97 -32.42
C THR A 110 -3.63 -7.16 -31.05
N MET A 111 -4.90 -7.58 -30.99
CA MET A 111 -5.58 -7.88 -29.73
C MET A 111 -4.97 -9.08 -29.03
N GLU A 112 -4.58 -10.13 -29.76
CA GLU A 112 -3.90 -11.29 -29.16
C GLU A 112 -2.51 -10.90 -28.62
N LYS A 113 -1.72 -10.10 -29.35
CA LYS A 113 -0.46 -9.54 -28.83
C LYS A 113 -0.68 -8.70 -27.57
N MET A 114 -1.72 -7.87 -27.56
CA MET A 114 -2.03 -7.02 -26.40
C MET A 114 -2.51 -7.84 -25.20
N LYS A 115 -3.26 -8.93 -25.41
CA LYS A 115 -3.63 -9.88 -24.34
C LYS A 115 -2.41 -10.56 -23.74
N LEU A 116 -1.46 -11.00 -24.58
CA LEU A 116 -0.21 -11.58 -24.10
C LEU A 116 0.57 -10.58 -23.24
N HIS A 117 0.69 -9.33 -23.70
CA HIS A 117 1.37 -8.29 -22.93
C HIS A 117 0.65 -7.96 -21.60
N ILE A 118 -0.68 -7.94 -21.58
CA ILE A 118 -1.46 -7.78 -20.33
C ILE A 118 -1.20 -8.95 -19.37
N SER A 119 -1.08 -10.18 -19.88
CA SER A 119 -0.79 -11.35 -19.05
C SER A 119 0.62 -11.30 -18.44
N GLU A 120 1.61 -10.82 -19.21
CA GLU A 120 2.98 -10.58 -18.77
C GLU A 120 3.03 -9.51 -17.67
N LEU A 121 2.43 -8.34 -17.92
CA LEU A 121 2.34 -7.26 -16.93
C LEU A 121 1.62 -7.70 -15.64
N ARG A 122 0.56 -8.53 -15.76
CA ARG A 122 -0.09 -9.11 -14.57
C ARG A 122 0.86 -10.00 -13.79
N SER A 123 1.66 -10.83 -14.47
CA SER A 123 2.64 -11.69 -13.81
C SER A 123 3.72 -10.87 -13.09
N GLU A 124 4.22 -9.81 -13.71
CA GLU A 124 5.17 -8.88 -13.09
C GLU A 124 4.56 -8.18 -11.87
N LEU A 125 3.32 -7.72 -11.97
CA LEU A 125 2.63 -7.06 -10.86
C LEU A 125 2.43 -8.02 -9.68
N THR A 126 2.11 -9.29 -9.95
CA THR A 126 2.04 -10.31 -8.90
C THR A 126 3.40 -10.57 -8.25
N ALA A 127 4.48 -10.64 -9.04
CA ALA A 127 5.84 -10.80 -8.53
C ALA A 127 6.32 -9.59 -7.72
N LEU A 128 5.94 -8.37 -8.12
CA LEU A 128 6.26 -7.16 -7.38
C LEU A 128 5.47 -7.08 -6.07
N SER A 129 4.20 -7.49 -6.10
CA SER A 129 3.36 -7.57 -4.90
C SER A 129 3.91 -8.56 -3.88
N THR A 130 4.35 -9.75 -4.32
CA THR A 130 4.96 -10.73 -3.40
C THR A 130 6.28 -10.22 -2.83
N LYS A 131 7.09 -9.52 -3.63
CA LYS A 131 8.32 -8.89 -3.15
C LYS A 131 8.07 -7.78 -2.13
N LEU A 132 7.02 -6.97 -2.32
CA LEU A 132 6.61 -5.97 -1.33
C LEU A 132 6.12 -6.60 -0.03
N THR A 133 5.35 -7.69 -0.09
CA THR A 133 4.92 -8.40 1.13
C THR A 133 6.11 -9.00 1.87
N GLN A 134 7.10 -9.57 1.16
CA GLN A 134 8.33 -10.08 1.76
C GLN A 134 9.14 -8.98 2.42
N LEU A 135 9.33 -7.83 1.76
CA LEU A 135 10.04 -6.68 2.34
C LEU A 135 9.31 -6.10 3.55
N ALA A 136 7.97 -6.08 3.55
CA ALA A 136 7.20 -5.65 4.71
C ALA A 136 7.36 -6.61 5.88
N GLU A 137 7.39 -7.92 5.61
CA GLU A 137 7.64 -8.96 6.62
C GLU A 137 9.06 -8.86 7.20
N GLU A 138 10.08 -8.73 6.34
CA GLU A 138 11.47 -8.50 6.75
C GLU A 138 11.63 -7.21 7.56
N LYS A 139 10.98 -6.12 7.13
CA LYS A 139 10.97 -4.85 7.87
C LYS A 139 10.35 -5.04 9.25
N ASN A 140 9.18 -5.67 9.35
CA ASN A 140 8.51 -5.93 10.62
C ASN A 140 9.37 -6.82 11.53
N GLU A 141 10.06 -7.82 10.95
CA GLU A 141 10.97 -8.66 11.70
C GLU A 141 12.18 -7.88 12.21
N MET A 142 12.79 -7.02 11.38
CA MET A 142 13.88 -6.14 11.79
C MET A 142 13.45 -5.12 12.84
N GLU A 143 12.26 -4.54 12.70
CA GLU A 143 11.70 -3.58 13.67
C GLU A 143 11.39 -4.27 15.01
N ARG A 144 10.89 -5.51 14.98
CA ARG A 144 10.73 -6.34 16.19
C ARG A 144 12.08 -6.62 16.86
N ARG A 145 13.11 -6.98 16.07
CA ARG A 145 14.49 -7.20 16.57
C ARG A 145 15.11 -5.92 17.15
N TYR A 146 14.79 -4.76 16.59
CA TYR A 146 15.26 -3.46 17.07
C TYR A 146 14.59 -3.03 18.38
N ASN A 147 13.28 -3.28 18.52
CA ASN A 147 12.50 -2.86 19.68
C ASN A 147 12.73 -3.76 20.92
N GLU A 148 13.06 -5.04 20.74
CA GLU A 148 13.49 -5.94 21.81
C GLU A 148 14.83 -6.61 21.44
N PRO A 149 15.98 -5.90 21.51
CA PRO A 149 17.26 -6.49 21.19
C PRO A 149 17.59 -7.53 22.25
N SER A 150 17.39 -8.81 21.92
CA SER A 150 17.81 -9.89 22.78
C SER A 150 19.33 -10.01 22.70
N LEU A 151 20.00 -10.20 23.83
CA LEU A 151 21.45 -10.43 23.86
C LEU A 151 21.86 -11.64 23.02
N THR A 152 20.94 -12.58 22.80
CA THR A 152 21.14 -13.74 21.93
C THR A 152 21.26 -13.34 20.47
N ASP A 153 20.43 -12.44 19.95
CA ASP A 153 20.45 -12.07 18.52
C ASP A 153 21.75 -11.36 18.10
N VAL A 154 22.40 -10.65 19.03
CA VAL A 154 23.68 -9.97 18.77
C VAL A 154 24.89 -10.91 18.94
N LEU A 155 24.78 -11.89 19.85
CA LEU A 155 25.88 -12.79 20.16
C LEU A 155 25.90 -14.02 19.26
N GLU A 156 24.74 -14.53 18.85
CA GLU A 156 24.58 -15.76 18.06
C GLU A 156 25.30 -15.73 16.70
N PRO A 157 25.31 -14.63 15.92
CA PRO A 157 26.09 -14.54 14.69
C PRO A 157 27.61 -14.55 14.91
N ARG A 158 28.08 -14.19 16.11
CA ARG A 158 29.51 -14.15 16.46
C ARG A 158 30.01 -15.44 17.08
N VAL A 159 29.12 -16.31 17.55
CA VAL A 159 29.46 -17.58 18.22
C VAL A 159 30.25 -18.57 17.34
N PRO A 160 30.03 -18.68 16.01
CA PRO A 160 30.86 -19.55 15.16
C PRO A 160 32.32 -19.12 15.09
N SER A 161 32.62 -17.84 15.37
CA SER A 161 33.99 -17.32 15.41
C SER A 161 34.70 -17.57 16.74
N TRP A 162 33.99 -18.10 17.74
CA TRP A 162 34.56 -18.39 19.05
C TRP A 162 35.13 -19.81 19.08
N GLY A 163 36.24 -20.00 19.80
CA GLY A 163 36.81 -21.32 20.04
C GLY A 163 35.83 -22.27 20.76
N SER A 164 36.14 -23.57 20.74
CA SER A 164 35.28 -24.65 21.26
C SER A 164 34.83 -24.47 22.71
N VAL A 165 35.68 -23.88 23.56
CA VAL A 165 35.41 -23.67 25.00
C VAL A 165 34.39 -22.53 25.23
N PRO A 166 34.59 -21.29 24.73
CA PRO A 166 33.59 -20.23 24.85
C PRO A 166 32.26 -20.56 24.17
N GLN A 167 32.28 -21.30 23.06
CA GLN A 167 31.07 -21.78 22.40
C GLN A 167 30.27 -22.75 23.30
N ALA A 168 30.95 -23.69 23.97
CA ALA A 168 30.32 -24.63 24.90
C ALA A 168 29.75 -23.93 26.14
N VAL A 169 30.46 -22.94 26.69
CA VAL A 169 29.98 -22.14 27.83
C VAL A 169 28.77 -21.29 27.42
N TYR A 170 28.80 -20.66 26.25
CA TYR A 170 27.68 -19.90 25.70
C TYR A 170 26.45 -20.78 25.47
N MET A 171 26.62 -21.94 24.82
CA MET A 171 25.51 -22.88 24.58
C MET A 171 24.92 -23.44 25.88
N LYS A 172 25.74 -23.66 26.92
CA LYS A 172 25.27 -24.11 28.23
C LYS A 172 24.52 -23.00 28.98
N THR A 173 24.96 -21.75 28.85
CA THR A 173 24.29 -20.56 29.40
C THR A 173 22.96 -20.31 28.69
N ILE A 174 22.92 -20.37 27.36
CA ILE A 174 21.68 -20.23 26.59
C ILE A 174 20.70 -21.36 26.90
N LYS A 175 21.12 -22.63 26.88
CA LYS A 175 20.20 -23.75 27.11
C LYS A 175 19.67 -23.86 28.53
N LYS A 176 20.40 -23.37 29.55
CA LYS A 176 20.01 -23.58 30.96
C LYS A 176 19.54 -22.32 31.68
N ILE A 177 20.22 -21.20 31.46
CA ILE A 177 20.00 -19.98 32.24
C ILE A 177 18.97 -19.10 31.53
N LEU A 178 19.05 -19.01 30.20
CA LEU A 178 18.14 -18.17 29.41
C LEU A 178 16.67 -18.60 29.49
N PRO A 179 16.27 -19.89 29.38
CA PRO A 179 14.88 -20.29 29.55
C PRO A 179 14.38 -20.13 30.99
N ALA A 180 15.25 -20.18 32.01
CA ALA A 180 14.87 -19.89 33.40
C ALA A 180 14.59 -18.39 33.60
N ILE A 181 15.37 -17.51 32.98
CA ILE A 181 15.16 -16.05 33.00
C ILE A 181 13.96 -15.67 32.11
N ALA A 182 13.83 -16.29 30.94
CA ALA A 182 12.74 -16.05 30.01
C ALA A 182 11.39 -16.52 30.58
N SER A 183 11.33 -17.67 31.26
CA SER A 183 10.12 -18.15 31.95
C SER A 183 9.77 -17.31 33.18
N PHE A 184 10.76 -16.75 33.89
CA PHE A 184 10.52 -15.72 34.92
C PHE A 184 9.95 -14.44 34.30
N SER A 185 10.50 -13.99 33.17
CA SER A 185 10.01 -12.79 32.46
C SER A 185 8.63 -13.00 31.84
N GLN A 186 8.33 -14.18 31.28
CA GLN A 186 7.03 -14.53 30.70
C GLN A 186 5.98 -14.75 31.79
N SER A 187 6.35 -15.36 32.93
CA SER A 187 5.46 -15.45 34.10
C SER A 187 5.21 -14.07 34.71
N ALA A 188 6.20 -13.18 34.70
CA ALA A 188 6.01 -11.79 35.10
C ALA A 188 5.14 -11.00 34.11
N ARG A 189 5.23 -11.27 32.80
CA ARG A 189 4.40 -10.68 31.73
C ARG A 189 2.95 -11.18 31.80
N SER A 190 2.72 -12.49 31.95
CA SER A 190 1.36 -13.05 32.07
C SER A 190 0.67 -12.68 33.38
N TYR A 191 1.42 -12.57 34.47
CA TYR A 191 0.91 -12.03 35.74
C TYR A 191 0.65 -10.51 35.67
N ARG A 192 1.41 -9.76 34.85
CA ARG A 192 1.21 -8.33 34.55
C ARG A 192 -0.06 -8.10 33.72
N ASP A 193 -0.34 -8.95 32.73
CA ASP A 193 -1.54 -8.83 31.90
C ASP A 193 -2.82 -9.13 32.67
N GLN A 194 -2.81 -10.14 33.57
CA GLN A 194 -3.95 -10.44 34.45
C GLN A 194 -4.24 -9.34 35.49
N VAL A 195 -3.25 -8.52 35.85
CA VAL A 195 -3.40 -7.51 36.91
C VAL A 195 -3.47 -6.09 36.35
N SER A 196 -3.30 -5.90 35.03
CA SER A 196 -3.50 -4.62 34.32
C SER A 196 -4.91 -4.01 34.47
N ARG A 197 -5.87 -4.77 35.03
CA ARG A 197 -7.08 -4.23 35.67
C ARG A 197 -6.78 -3.59 37.03
N THR A 198 -5.70 -2.82 37.14
CA THR A 198 -5.32 -2.15 38.38
C THR A 198 -6.40 -1.13 38.74
N SER A 199 -6.89 -1.16 39.98
CA SER A 199 -7.96 -0.26 40.42
C SER A 199 -7.51 1.20 40.32
N ARG A 200 -8.38 2.08 39.81
CA ARG A 200 -8.10 3.53 39.69
C ARG A 200 -7.65 4.16 41.02
N PHE A 201 -8.05 3.55 42.14
CA PHE A 201 -7.68 3.92 43.49
C PHE A 201 -6.20 3.69 43.79
N LEU A 202 -5.62 2.55 43.37
CA LEU A 202 -4.24 2.22 43.66
C LEU A 202 -3.26 3.13 42.91
N ALA A 203 -3.58 3.48 41.67
CA ALA A 203 -2.84 4.48 40.90
C ALA A 203 -2.88 5.88 41.55
N PHE A 204 -4.03 6.28 42.08
CA PHE A 204 -4.17 7.53 42.83
C PHE A 204 -3.32 7.50 44.12
N LEU A 205 -3.39 6.41 44.89
CA LEU A 205 -2.61 6.24 46.10
C LEU A 205 -1.09 6.29 45.82
N ALA A 206 -0.63 5.63 44.76
CA ALA A 206 0.79 5.69 44.36
C ALA A 206 1.23 7.12 44.02
N THR A 207 0.40 7.86 43.29
CA THR A 207 0.66 9.27 42.95
C THR A 207 0.75 10.14 44.22
N LEU A 208 -0.19 9.95 45.16
CA LEU A 208 -0.20 10.66 46.45
C LEU A 208 1.05 10.36 47.28
N VAL A 209 1.47 9.10 47.33
CA VAL A 209 2.66 8.67 48.08
C VAL A 209 3.94 9.27 47.48
N ILE A 210 4.08 9.25 46.15
CA ILE A 210 5.28 9.76 45.47
C ILE A 210 5.40 11.28 45.65
N TYR A 211 4.34 12.05 45.38
CA TYR A 211 4.38 13.50 45.59
C TYR A 211 4.45 13.89 47.07
N GLY A 212 3.74 13.15 47.93
CA GLY A 212 3.80 13.35 49.37
C GLY A 212 5.21 13.14 49.92
N PHE A 213 5.95 12.15 49.41
CA PHE A 213 7.35 11.95 49.76
C PHE A 213 8.23 13.10 49.30
N VAL A 214 8.10 13.56 48.05
CA VAL A 214 8.89 14.70 47.53
C VAL A 214 8.67 15.96 48.36
N LEU A 215 7.41 16.30 48.65
CA LEU A 215 7.06 17.47 49.47
C LEU A 215 7.52 17.31 50.93
N GLY A 216 7.31 16.13 51.51
CA GLY A 216 7.75 15.81 52.87
C GLY A 216 9.27 15.92 53.01
N TRP A 217 10.01 15.47 51.98
CA TRP A 217 11.46 15.57 51.94
C TRP A 217 11.95 17.01 51.77
N LEU A 218 11.29 17.80 50.92
CA LEU A 218 11.61 19.22 50.76
C LEU A 218 11.42 19.97 52.08
N TYR A 219 10.30 19.73 52.77
CA TYR A 219 10.04 20.29 54.10
C TYR A 219 11.11 19.87 55.12
N LEU A 220 11.46 18.58 55.14
CA LEU A 220 12.52 18.06 56.01
C LEU A 220 13.87 18.73 55.71
N SER A 221 14.22 18.90 54.44
CA SER A 221 15.47 19.54 54.00
C SER A 221 15.53 21.01 54.41
N ILE A 222 14.45 21.77 54.23
CA ILE A 222 14.35 23.17 54.69
C ILE A 222 14.51 23.25 56.21
N LYS A 223 13.86 22.34 56.95
CA LYS A 223 13.95 22.29 58.41
C LYS A 223 15.37 21.95 58.87
N LEU A 224 16.00 20.95 58.27
CA LEU A 224 17.39 20.58 58.55
C LEU A 224 18.33 21.75 58.24
N PHE A 225 18.17 22.40 57.10
CA PHE A 225 18.95 23.58 56.72
C PHE A 225 18.81 24.70 57.75
N ASN A 226 17.60 24.99 58.21
CA ASN A 226 17.34 26.01 59.22
C ASN A 226 17.89 25.64 60.60
N SER A 227 17.83 24.36 60.98
CA SER A 227 18.34 23.87 62.26
C SER A 227 19.88 23.81 62.31
N LEU A 228 20.52 23.65 61.15
CA LEU A 228 21.97 23.46 61.02
C LEU A 228 22.70 24.72 60.53
N LYS A 229 22.04 25.89 60.51
CA LYS A 229 22.65 27.17 60.12
C LYS A 229 23.98 27.36 60.88
N GLY A 230 25.08 27.31 60.14
CA GLY A 230 26.46 27.45 60.66
C GLY A 230 27.30 26.17 60.74
N HIS A 231 26.71 24.98 60.55
CA HIS A 231 27.42 23.69 60.64
C HIS A 231 27.14 22.74 59.47
N LEU A 232 26.72 23.27 58.32
CA LEU A 232 26.50 22.46 57.12
C LEU A 232 27.83 22.00 56.53
N SER A 233 28.21 20.76 56.81
CA SER A 233 29.27 20.07 56.10
C SER A 233 28.77 19.58 54.75
N ILE A 234 29.63 19.61 53.74
CA ILE A 234 29.35 19.06 52.40
C ILE A 234 29.00 17.57 52.47
N SER A 235 29.67 16.83 53.37
CA SER A 235 29.38 15.40 53.59
C SER A 235 27.94 15.18 54.06
N LEU A 236 27.42 16.09 54.89
CA LEU A 236 26.05 16.03 55.37
C LEU A 236 25.03 16.34 54.26
N VAL A 237 25.31 17.35 53.42
CA VAL A 237 24.44 17.68 52.28
C VAL A 237 24.39 16.51 51.28
N LEU A 238 25.52 15.87 51.02
CA LEU A 238 25.57 14.66 50.19
C LEU A 238 24.82 13.49 50.83
N PHE A 239 25.01 13.25 52.13
CA PHE A 239 24.27 12.19 52.84
C PHE A 239 22.75 12.39 52.76
N ILE A 240 22.27 13.62 52.96
CA ILE A 240 20.83 13.95 52.82
C ILE A 240 20.38 13.72 51.36
N SER A 241 21.17 14.12 50.38
CA SER A 241 20.84 13.94 48.96
C SER A 241 20.81 12.45 48.57
N ASP A 242 21.78 11.66 49.02
CA ASP A 242 21.85 10.21 48.77
C ASP A 242 20.68 9.49 49.43
N SER A 243 20.34 9.88 50.67
CA SER A 243 19.19 9.35 51.41
C SER A 243 17.86 9.69 50.72
N PHE A 244 17.74 10.89 50.15
CA PHE A 244 16.59 11.28 49.34
C PHE A 244 16.44 10.37 48.12
N CYS A 245 17.50 10.25 47.32
CA CYS A 245 17.48 9.44 46.12
C CYS A 245 17.17 7.97 46.44
N ALA A 246 17.80 7.42 47.48
CA ALA A 246 17.53 6.06 47.95
C ALA A 246 16.05 5.89 48.34
N GLY A 247 15.52 6.78 49.18
CA GLY A 247 14.12 6.75 49.60
C GLY A 247 13.14 6.90 48.44
N PHE A 248 13.43 7.82 47.51
CA PHE A 248 12.64 8.02 46.30
C PHE A 248 12.57 6.74 45.46
N TRP A 249 13.72 6.12 45.17
CA TRP A 249 13.75 4.89 44.37
C TRP A 249 13.13 3.69 45.07
N ILE A 250 13.25 3.59 46.40
CA ILE A 250 12.55 2.56 47.18
C ILE A 250 11.04 2.77 47.09
N ILE A 251 10.55 4.01 47.19
CA ILE A 251 9.11 4.31 47.06
C ILE A 251 8.62 3.99 45.65
N ILE A 252 9.36 4.40 44.62
CA ILE A 252 9.06 4.04 43.23
C ILE A 252 9.01 2.51 43.06
N LEU A 253 9.97 1.79 43.64
CA LEU A 253 10.02 0.33 43.61
C LEU A 253 8.80 -0.30 44.31
N CYS A 254 8.43 0.20 45.49
CA CYS A 254 7.25 -0.24 46.21
C CYS A 254 5.97 0.06 45.41
N CYS A 255 5.84 1.26 44.84
CA CYS A 255 4.72 1.63 43.99
C CYS A 255 4.66 0.76 42.73
N TYR A 256 5.80 0.41 42.13
CA TYR A 256 5.87 -0.51 41.01
C TYR A 256 5.36 -1.90 41.41
N LEU A 257 5.72 -2.41 42.60
CA LEU A 257 5.22 -3.70 43.09
C LEU A 257 3.70 -3.68 43.38
N LEU A 258 3.18 -2.55 43.86
CA LEU A 258 1.76 -2.35 44.15
C LEU A 258 0.94 -2.19 42.87
N VAL A 259 1.29 -1.21 42.03
CA VAL A 259 0.53 -0.83 40.82
C VAL A 259 0.78 -1.82 39.68
N ARG A 260 1.94 -2.49 39.67
CA ARG A 260 2.41 -3.45 38.65
C ARG A 260 2.53 -2.88 37.23
N SER A 261 2.48 -1.56 37.12
CA SER A 261 2.87 -0.77 35.96
C SER A 261 3.96 0.21 36.37
N ASP A 262 4.58 0.88 35.39
CA ASP A 262 5.56 1.91 35.68
C ASP A 262 4.88 3.09 36.38
N PRO A 263 5.17 3.36 37.66
CA PRO A 263 4.48 4.40 38.41
C PRO A 263 4.73 5.79 37.83
N LEU A 264 5.89 6.01 37.18
CA LEU A 264 6.19 7.30 36.54
C LEU A 264 5.31 7.53 35.31
N TYR A 265 5.06 6.47 34.52
CA TYR A 265 4.13 6.52 33.40
C TYR A 265 2.69 6.78 33.88
N VAL A 266 2.25 6.09 34.94
CA VAL A 266 0.91 6.30 35.51
C VAL A 266 0.70 7.73 36.00
N ILE A 267 1.73 8.35 36.58
CA ILE A 267 1.67 9.74 37.04
C ILE A 267 1.61 10.70 35.84
N GLN A 268 2.40 10.47 34.80
CA GLN A 268 2.38 11.30 33.59
C GLN A 268 0.99 11.28 32.92
N GLU A 269 0.39 10.10 32.79
CA GLU A 269 -0.92 9.94 32.14
C GLU A 269 -2.04 10.66 32.92
N ARG A 270 -1.98 10.65 34.26
CA ARG A 270 -3.03 11.25 35.10
C ARG A 270 -2.85 12.75 35.35
N THR A 271 -1.63 13.18 35.60
CA THR A 271 -1.30 14.54 36.01
C THR A 271 -0.07 15.04 35.24
N PRO A 272 -0.18 15.21 33.91
CA PRO A 272 0.97 15.52 33.05
C PRO A 272 1.65 16.81 33.47
N ALA A 273 0.89 17.87 33.81
CA ALA A 273 1.45 19.15 34.25
C ALA A 273 2.33 19.04 35.50
N LEU A 274 1.85 18.33 36.54
CA LEU A 274 2.63 18.12 37.76
C LEU A 274 3.84 17.21 37.53
N PHE A 275 3.69 16.21 36.66
CA PHE A 275 4.78 15.35 36.26
C PHE A 275 5.90 16.16 35.56
N TYR A 276 5.54 17.03 34.61
CA TYR A 276 6.51 17.90 33.91
C TYR A 276 7.24 18.83 34.88
N VAL A 277 6.53 19.50 35.78
CA VAL A 277 7.16 20.36 36.80
C VAL A 277 8.12 19.55 37.69
N MET A 278 7.71 18.35 38.11
CA MET A 278 8.57 17.46 38.89
C MET A 278 9.82 17.04 38.10
N GLN A 279 9.69 16.73 36.80
CA GLN A 279 10.84 16.35 35.95
C GLN A 279 11.83 17.51 35.76
N LEU A 280 11.35 18.74 35.62
CA LEU A 280 12.21 19.93 35.55
C LEU A 280 12.96 20.16 36.87
N LEU A 281 12.26 20.02 38.00
CA LEU A 281 12.89 20.07 39.32
C LEU A 281 13.90 18.94 39.52
N ALA A 282 13.60 17.73 39.03
CA ALA A 282 14.49 16.57 39.11
C ALA A 282 15.78 16.80 38.31
N ILE A 283 15.70 17.33 37.08
CA ILE A 283 16.91 17.71 36.32
C ILE A 283 17.70 18.81 37.03
N SER A 284 17.03 19.87 37.46
CA SER A 284 17.72 20.99 38.13
C SER A 284 18.46 20.52 39.38
N SER A 285 17.80 19.70 40.21
CA SER A 285 18.40 19.13 41.42
C SER A 285 19.51 18.12 41.10
N TYR A 286 19.35 17.31 40.05
CA TYR A 286 20.38 16.39 39.57
C TYR A 286 21.65 17.13 39.14
N VAL A 287 21.53 18.23 38.38
CA VAL A 287 22.70 19.04 37.98
C VAL A 287 23.42 19.59 39.21
N CYS A 288 22.69 20.17 40.17
CA CYS A 288 23.28 20.65 41.42
C CYS A 288 23.97 19.52 42.21
N TYR A 289 23.36 18.34 42.26
CA TYR A 289 23.90 17.17 42.94
C TYR A 289 25.18 16.63 42.28
N VAL A 290 25.23 16.57 40.95
CA VAL A 290 26.45 16.20 40.21
C VAL A 290 27.55 17.22 40.45
N LEU A 291 27.26 18.53 40.40
CA LEU A 291 28.23 19.58 40.69
C LEU A 291 28.80 19.45 42.12
N LEU A 292 27.94 19.14 43.10
CA LEU A 292 28.37 18.90 44.48
C LEU A 292 29.34 17.70 44.56
N ARG A 293 29.07 16.62 43.82
CA ARG A 293 29.97 15.46 43.75
C ARG A 293 31.28 15.77 43.04
N VAL A 294 31.26 16.52 41.94
CA VAL A 294 32.47 17.00 41.26
C VAL A 294 33.33 17.82 42.22
N PHE A 295 32.71 18.69 43.00
CA PHE A 295 33.41 19.48 44.02
C PHE A 295 34.09 18.58 45.07
N VAL A 296 33.41 17.54 45.57
CA VAL A 296 34.00 16.60 46.52
C VAL A 296 35.13 15.77 45.92
N VAL A 297 35.00 15.35 44.66
CA VAL A 297 36.09 14.67 43.94
C VAL A 297 37.30 15.60 43.82
N SER A 298 37.08 16.88 43.51
CA SER A 298 38.17 17.86 43.37
C SER A 298 38.94 18.11 44.68
N ILE A 299 38.28 17.99 45.84
CA ILE A 299 38.92 18.17 47.14
C ILE A 299 39.60 16.89 47.62
N SER A 300 38.93 15.75 47.49
CA SER A 300 39.39 14.50 48.10
C SER A 300 40.32 13.70 47.21
N MET A 301 40.20 13.82 45.88
CA MET A 301 40.95 13.05 44.86
C MET A 301 41.02 11.54 45.14
N THR A 302 40.02 11.00 45.84
CA THR A 302 39.98 9.57 46.18
C THR A 302 39.34 8.75 45.05
N PRO A 303 39.84 7.54 44.75
CA PRO A 303 39.22 6.69 43.74
C PRO A 303 37.78 6.31 44.09
N GLY A 304 37.46 6.21 45.39
CA GLY A 304 36.09 6.00 45.85
C GLY A 304 35.14 7.12 45.45
N SER A 305 35.52 8.38 45.71
CA SER A 305 34.70 9.55 45.32
C SER A 305 34.49 9.65 43.80
N LEU A 306 35.52 9.31 43.02
CA LEU A 306 35.44 9.27 41.56
C LEU A 306 34.49 8.16 41.09
N GLY A 307 34.58 6.97 41.68
CA GLY A 307 33.67 5.86 41.40
C GLY A 307 32.21 6.19 41.72
N GLU A 308 31.95 6.87 42.84
CA GLU A 308 30.61 7.36 43.17
C GLU A 308 30.10 8.38 42.13
N LEU A 309 30.94 9.34 41.71
CA LEU A 309 30.58 10.33 40.69
C LEU A 309 30.26 9.66 39.34
N ILE A 310 31.12 8.76 38.86
CA ILE A 310 30.90 8.03 37.60
C ILE A 310 29.60 7.22 37.67
N SER A 311 29.35 6.55 38.79
CA SER A 311 28.13 5.76 38.99
C SER A 311 26.87 6.63 38.94
N VAL A 312 26.90 7.82 39.56
CA VAL A 312 25.79 8.79 39.48
C VAL A 312 25.58 9.28 38.04
N ILE A 313 26.65 9.56 37.30
CA ILE A 313 26.56 9.98 35.89
C ILE A 313 25.94 8.87 35.04
N ILE A 314 26.35 7.62 35.23
CA ILE A 314 25.79 6.46 34.51
C ILE A 314 24.30 6.30 34.81
N VAL A 315 23.91 6.35 36.09
CA VAL A 315 22.50 6.25 36.49
C VAL A 315 21.68 7.40 35.94
N GLY A 316 22.18 8.63 36.02
CA GLY A 316 21.50 9.81 35.49
C GLY A 316 21.36 9.77 33.97
N HIS A 317 22.40 9.33 33.26
CA HIS A 317 22.32 9.15 31.81
C HIS A 317 21.34 8.03 31.42
N HIS A 318 21.37 6.90 32.13
CA HIS A 318 20.41 5.81 31.90
C HIS A 318 18.97 6.26 32.19
N TYR A 319 18.74 7.01 33.26
CA TYR A 319 17.44 7.62 33.54
C TYR A 319 17.00 8.61 32.45
N TYR A 320 17.92 9.44 31.97
CA TYR A 320 17.66 10.39 30.89
C TYR A 320 17.17 9.68 29.63
N VAL A 321 17.89 8.67 29.16
CA VAL A 321 17.55 7.93 27.93
C VAL A 321 16.28 7.09 28.09
N ARG A 322 16.07 6.45 29.26
CA ARG A 322 14.97 5.50 29.44
C ARG A 322 13.66 6.11 29.90
N VAL A 323 13.70 7.21 30.64
CA VAL A 323 12.51 7.79 31.27
C VAL A 323 12.32 9.22 30.77
N TRP A 324 13.32 10.09 30.93
CA TRP A 324 13.13 11.52 30.69
C TRP A 324 12.88 11.83 29.21
N GLN A 325 13.75 11.36 28.31
CA GLN A 325 13.65 11.66 26.88
C GLN A 325 12.33 11.13 26.30
N PRO A 326 11.93 9.86 26.50
CA PRO A 326 10.64 9.38 26.03
C PRO A 326 9.45 10.15 26.63
N ALA A 327 9.53 10.54 27.90
CA ALA A 327 8.46 11.29 28.54
C ALA A 327 8.29 12.69 27.93
N MET A 328 9.35 13.30 27.42
CA MET A 328 9.30 14.61 26.75
C MET A 328 8.93 14.52 25.27
N THR A 329 9.15 13.36 24.63
CA THR A 329 8.79 13.12 23.22
C THR A 329 7.45 12.39 23.07
N ASP A 330 6.62 12.40 24.13
CA ASP A 330 5.33 11.69 24.22
C ASP A 330 5.41 10.22 23.74
N SER A 331 6.58 9.61 23.89
CA SER A 331 6.83 8.23 23.48
C SER A 331 6.60 7.32 24.68
N TYR A 332 5.99 6.15 24.45
CA TYR A 332 5.78 5.19 25.51
C TYR A 332 7.12 4.75 26.11
N PHE A 333 7.25 4.88 27.44
CA PHE A 333 8.37 4.31 28.16
C PHE A 333 7.92 3.31 29.20
N SER A 334 8.79 2.34 29.44
CA SER A 334 8.68 1.47 30.59
C SER A 334 10.07 1.22 31.15
N ALA A 335 10.30 1.67 32.37
CA ALA A 335 11.47 1.25 33.12
C ALA A 335 11.24 -0.18 33.60
N THR A 336 12.25 -1.03 33.42
CA THR A 336 12.24 -2.38 33.98
C THR A 336 12.42 -2.31 35.49
N PHE A 337 11.67 -3.14 36.23
CA PHE A 337 11.81 -3.33 37.68
C PHE A 337 13.27 -3.40 38.16
N PHE A 338 14.11 -4.11 37.41
CA PHE A 338 15.52 -4.30 37.71
C PHE A 338 16.27 -2.97 37.86
N TYR A 339 15.94 -1.96 37.03
CA TYR A 339 16.59 -0.65 37.10
C TYR A 339 16.28 0.06 38.41
N TYR A 340 15.04 0.01 38.88
CA TYR A 340 14.64 0.59 40.16
C TYR A 340 15.34 -0.09 41.33
N VAL A 341 15.50 -1.42 41.29
CA VAL A 341 16.30 -2.15 42.29
C VAL A 341 17.75 -1.69 42.29
N CYS A 342 18.38 -1.61 41.10
CA CYS A 342 19.76 -1.16 40.98
C CYS A 342 19.95 0.28 41.49
N TYR A 343 19.04 1.19 41.16
CA TYR A 343 19.11 2.58 41.63
C TYR A 343 18.93 2.66 43.14
N ALA A 344 17.90 2.01 43.69
CA ALA A 344 17.64 1.97 45.11
C ALA A 344 18.84 1.40 45.88
N TRP A 345 19.43 0.30 45.38
CA TRP A 345 20.60 -0.32 45.98
C TRP A 345 21.83 0.61 45.93
N LEU A 346 22.12 1.20 44.77
CA LEU A 346 23.29 2.06 44.59
C LEU A 346 23.24 3.29 45.50
N PHE A 347 22.11 4.01 45.51
CA PHE A 347 21.97 5.18 46.38
C PHE A 347 21.92 4.81 47.86
N SER A 348 21.36 3.64 48.21
CA SER A 348 21.44 3.13 49.58
C SER A 348 22.87 2.83 49.99
N ALA A 349 23.69 2.29 49.08
CA ALA A 349 25.11 2.04 49.33
C ALA A 349 25.89 3.36 49.54
N PHE A 350 25.60 4.39 48.75
CA PHE A 350 26.21 5.72 48.94
C PHE A 350 25.80 6.36 50.26
N ALA A 351 24.50 6.34 50.58
CA ALA A 351 24.00 6.84 51.85
C ALA A 351 24.62 6.08 53.04
N TYR A 352 24.74 4.75 52.93
CA TYR A 352 25.38 3.92 53.95
C TYR A 352 26.86 4.27 54.11
N ASN A 353 27.62 4.39 53.02
CA ASN A 353 29.03 4.77 53.06
C ASN A 353 29.21 6.12 53.79
N ARG A 354 28.42 7.13 53.42
CA ARG A 354 28.46 8.46 54.03
C ARG A 354 27.96 8.50 55.47
N SER A 355 27.09 7.56 55.86
CA SER A 355 26.60 7.49 57.24
C SER A 355 27.71 7.19 58.26
N GLN A 356 28.83 6.61 57.81
CA GLN A 356 30.00 6.35 58.65
C GLN A 356 30.80 7.62 58.95
N ASP A 357 30.81 8.58 58.02
CA ASP A 357 31.52 9.86 58.15
C ASP A 357 30.72 10.92 58.91
N VAL A 358 29.39 10.79 58.95
CA VAL A 358 28.50 11.76 59.58
C VAL A 358 28.22 11.35 61.03
N PRO A 359 28.43 12.23 62.03
CA PRO A 359 28.11 11.93 63.43
C PRO A 359 26.58 11.97 63.66
N LEU A 360 25.86 10.96 63.17
CA LEU A 360 24.40 10.86 63.16
C LEU A 360 23.77 11.07 64.54
N LYS A 361 24.39 10.55 65.60
CA LYS A 361 23.93 10.75 66.99
C LYS A 361 23.85 12.24 67.36
N SER A 362 24.86 13.01 66.97
CA SER A 362 24.89 14.45 67.24
C SER A 362 23.83 15.21 66.44
N LEU A 363 23.53 14.76 65.23
CA LEU A 363 22.50 15.33 64.38
C LEU A 363 21.10 15.08 64.94
N ILE A 364 20.82 13.84 65.38
CA ILE A 364 19.54 13.47 66.00
C ILE A 364 19.29 14.30 67.27
N LEU A 365 20.31 14.44 68.14
CA LEU A 365 20.20 15.24 69.35
C LEU A 365 19.90 16.72 69.05
N ARG A 366 20.56 17.31 68.05
CA ARG A 366 20.31 18.71 67.66
C ARG A 366 18.91 18.92 67.07
N VAL A 367 18.47 18.00 66.20
CA VAL A 367 17.13 18.06 65.61
C VAL A 367 16.06 17.88 66.69
N SER A 368 16.28 16.96 67.64
CA SER A 368 15.39 16.74 68.79
C SER A 368 15.31 17.98 69.69
N ALA A 369 16.45 18.60 70.01
CA ALA A 369 16.50 19.84 70.80
C ALA A 369 15.72 20.97 70.12
N SER A 370 15.94 21.19 68.82
CA SER A 370 15.19 22.17 68.02
C SER A 370 13.67 21.92 68.04
N TRP A 371 13.26 20.64 68.06
CA TRP A 371 11.84 20.25 68.18
C TRP A 371 11.26 20.60 69.56
N SER A 372 12.02 20.36 70.61
CA SER A 372 11.63 20.69 71.99
C SER A 372 11.47 22.20 72.21
N ASP A 373 12.25 23.02 71.50
CA ASP A 373 12.17 24.48 71.58
C ASP A 373 10.97 25.02 70.81
N LEU A 374 10.71 24.49 69.60
CA LEU A 374 9.55 24.88 68.80
C LEU A 374 8.23 24.56 69.53
N THR A 375 8.13 23.35 70.11
CA THR A 375 6.94 22.94 70.87
C THR A 375 6.73 23.77 72.13
N ARG A 376 7.81 24.15 72.83
CA ARG A 376 7.73 25.09 73.96
C ARG A 376 7.25 26.47 73.52
N HIS A 377 7.75 26.99 72.40
CA HIS A 377 7.34 28.31 71.89
C HIS A 377 5.87 28.36 71.49
N VAL A 378 5.38 27.30 70.82
CA VAL A 378 3.95 27.17 70.47
C VAL A 378 3.10 27.06 71.73
N ARG A 379 3.51 26.23 72.71
CA ARG A 379 2.79 26.10 73.99
C ARG A 379 2.75 27.41 74.79
N SER A 380 3.76 28.27 74.68
CA SER A 380 3.79 29.56 75.38
C SER A 380 2.92 30.65 74.75
N ARG A 381 2.45 30.44 73.52
CA ARG A 381 1.61 31.39 72.76
C ARG A 381 0.13 30.98 72.71
N LEU A 382 -0.18 29.75 73.11
CA LEU A 382 -1.53 29.26 73.39
C LEU A 382 -1.80 29.45 74.87
#